data_AF-A0A8H3ALJ8-F1
#
_entry.id   AF-A0A8H3ALJ8-F1
#
_cell.length_a   1.000
_cell.length_b   1.000
_cell.length_c   1.000
_cell.angle_alpha   90.00
_cell.angle_beta   90.00
_cell.angle_gamma   90.00
#
_symmetry.space_group_name_H-M   'P 1'
#
loop_
_entity.id
_entity.type
_entity.pdbx_description
1 polymer ?
#
loop_
_entity_poly.entity_id
_entity_poly.type
_entity_poly.pdbx_seq_one_letter_code
_entity_poly.pdbx_strand_id
1 'polypeptide(L)'
;MGLLFLGTPLSWEEGKKHADYIREHGITQFLNVWRKLKDREGDTLLWGDEIEYMVVSYDDENKNARLSLRQSEILAKLQDVVLDLCNDCPASAGSVPTFHPEYGRYMLESTPGAPYNGTVSNLLEVERNMRYRRKLAKAYLLPHEVPMTITSFPRLGVREVFTDPPTDPAGATSSHSLFLPEEITNPHARFPTLTANIRRRRGSKVAINVPIYFDTNTPKPFIDPTIPWDRDIYPEDHEARDGAAKPDHIYLDAMGFGMGSEQSRCPSPKFPEFTPIEEEYEEMTMNEIINGKGTFPGLLGVVNAYLDSLNVEFTAKLKLKKYLDLIKRRADGSLQTPATWIRNFVRSHPAYKFDSVVSQEINYDLISAMDQIERGEREAPELLPAYYAGSKFDDGCL
;
A
#
# COMPACT_ATOMS: atom_id res chain seq x y z
N MET A 1 10.00 -2.02 8.08
CA MET A 1 10.96 -2.93 7.38
C MET A 1 12.39 -3.01 7.96
N GLY A 2 13.11 -4.14 7.79
CA GLY A 2 14.49 -4.35 8.28
C GLY A 2 15.57 -3.52 7.55
N LEU A 3 16.65 -3.15 8.27
CA LEU A 3 17.72 -2.27 7.80
C LEU A 3 18.18 -2.61 6.37
N LEU A 4 18.00 -1.66 5.44
CA LEU A 4 18.68 -1.69 4.15
C LEU A 4 20.13 -1.29 4.36
N PHE A 5 21.01 -2.28 4.45
CA PHE A 5 22.45 -2.05 4.49
C PHE A 5 23.05 -2.18 3.08
N LEU A 6 24.03 -1.33 2.77
CA LEU A 6 24.75 -1.39 1.51
C LEU A 6 25.59 -2.67 1.44
N GLY A 7 25.47 -3.41 0.35
CA GLY A 7 26.26 -4.60 0.07
C GLY A 7 26.27 -4.90 -1.42
N THR A 8 27.12 -5.85 -1.83
CA THR A 8 27.19 -6.30 -3.22
C THR A 8 26.17 -7.42 -3.44
N PRO A 9 25.04 -7.17 -4.13
CA PRO A 9 24.08 -8.21 -4.43
C PRO A 9 24.65 -9.22 -5.42
N LEU A 10 24.27 -10.49 -5.26
CA LEU A 10 24.57 -11.54 -6.23
C LEU A 10 23.50 -11.59 -7.33
N SER A 11 23.92 -11.80 -8.57
CA SER A 11 23.00 -12.18 -9.64
C SER A 11 22.36 -13.53 -9.36
N TRP A 12 21.27 -13.87 -10.07
CA TRP A 12 20.59 -15.16 -9.89
C TRP A 12 21.54 -16.35 -10.07
N GLU A 13 22.38 -16.34 -11.11
CA GLU A 13 23.30 -17.44 -11.41
C GLU A 13 24.37 -17.64 -10.33
N GLU A 14 24.80 -16.56 -9.69
CA GLU A 14 25.73 -16.61 -8.57
C GLU A 14 25.02 -17.01 -7.27
N GLY A 15 23.91 -16.35 -6.96
CA GLY A 15 23.14 -16.58 -5.74
C GLY A 15 22.59 -18.01 -5.64
N LYS A 16 22.15 -18.60 -6.77
CA LYS A 16 21.65 -19.98 -6.83
C LYS A 16 22.68 -21.00 -6.34
N LYS A 17 23.98 -20.77 -6.58
CA LYS A 17 25.06 -21.66 -6.13
C LYS A 17 25.17 -21.75 -4.60
N HIS A 18 24.67 -20.75 -3.90
CA HIS A 18 24.68 -20.67 -2.44
C HIS A 18 23.31 -20.99 -1.81
N ALA A 19 22.31 -21.42 -2.58
CA ALA A 19 20.95 -21.60 -2.07
C ALA A 19 20.86 -22.63 -0.92
N ASP A 20 21.60 -23.73 -1.01
CA ASP A 20 21.63 -24.77 0.04
C ASP A 20 22.32 -24.25 1.29
N TYR A 21 23.47 -23.61 1.13
CA TYR A 21 24.21 -22.95 2.19
C TYR A 21 23.32 -21.94 2.96
N ILE A 22 22.62 -21.06 2.22
CA ILE A 22 21.72 -20.04 2.81
C ILE A 22 20.58 -20.70 3.58
N ARG A 23 19.94 -21.75 3.04
CA ARG A 23 18.84 -22.46 3.71
C ARG A 23 19.31 -23.16 4.98
N GLU A 24 20.41 -23.88 4.92
CA GLU A 24 20.97 -24.61 6.06
C GLU A 24 21.35 -23.65 7.20
N HIS A 25 22.05 -22.56 6.87
CA HIS A 25 22.46 -21.57 7.87
C HIS A 25 21.26 -20.79 8.42
N GLY A 26 20.27 -20.48 7.58
CA GLY A 26 19.02 -19.85 8.00
C GLY A 26 18.23 -20.73 8.99
N ILE A 27 18.10 -22.02 8.72
CA ILE A 27 17.48 -22.98 9.65
C ILE A 27 18.29 -23.08 10.95
N THR A 28 19.62 -23.12 10.86
CA THR A 28 20.50 -23.17 12.03
C THR A 28 20.32 -21.93 12.91
N GLN A 29 20.30 -20.74 12.31
CA GLN A 29 20.03 -19.48 13.00
C GLN A 29 18.64 -19.49 13.64
N PHE A 30 17.62 -19.93 12.91
CA PHE A 30 16.26 -20.07 13.44
C PHE A 30 16.22 -20.99 14.67
N LEU A 31 16.82 -22.19 14.59
CA LEU A 31 16.87 -23.13 15.71
C LEU A 31 17.62 -22.55 16.91
N ASN A 32 18.69 -21.77 16.69
CA ASN A 32 19.41 -21.11 17.77
C ASN A 32 18.57 -20.03 18.45
N VAL A 33 17.85 -19.21 17.67
CA VAL A 33 16.92 -18.20 18.19
C VAL A 33 15.78 -18.87 18.95
N TRP A 34 15.16 -19.90 18.38
CA TRP A 34 14.09 -20.67 19.03
C TRP A 34 14.57 -21.29 20.34
N ARG A 35 15.72 -21.99 20.36
CA ARG A 35 16.27 -22.58 21.60
C ARG A 35 16.54 -21.53 22.68
N LYS A 36 16.97 -20.32 22.29
CA LYS A 36 17.26 -19.22 23.22
C LYS A 36 15.98 -18.58 23.78
N LEU A 37 14.89 -18.56 23.02
CA LEU A 37 13.68 -17.79 23.33
C LEU A 37 12.43 -18.64 23.57
N LYS A 38 12.46 -19.96 23.39
CA LYS A 38 11.29 -20.85 23.51
C LYS A 38 10.63 -20.83 24.90
N ASP A 39 11.41 -20.54 25.94
CA ASP A 39 10.95 -20.50 27.33
C ASP A 39 10.79 -19.03 27.81
N ARG A 40 10.77 -18.06 26.88
CA ARG A 40 10.57 -16.64 27.21
C ARG A 40 9.11 -16.42 27.60
N GLU A 41 8.91 -15.87 28.78
CA GLU A 41 7.61 -15.53 29.34
C GLU A 41 7.60 -14.07 29.81
N GLY A 42 6.41 -13.53 30.09
CA GLY A 42 6.25 -12.17 30.61
C GLY A 42 6.36 -11.06 29.56
N ASP A 43 6.28 -11.41 28.27
CA ASP A 43 6.18 -10.40 27.21
C ASP A 43 4.89 -9.60 27.33
N THR A 44 5.02 -8.30 27.17
CA THR A 44 3.86 -7.40 27.10
C THR A 44 3.38 -7.32 25.66
N LEU A 45 2.07 -7.09 25.48
CA LEU A 45 1.50 -6.88 24.14
C LEU A 45 2.03 -5.57 23.57
N LEU A 46 3.02 -5.68 22.69
CA LEU A 46 3.54 -4.60 21.88
C LEU A 46 3.12 -4.80 20.42
N TRP A 47 2.70 -3.73 19.77
CA TRP A 47 2.25 -3.74 18.39
C TRP A 47 2.52 -2.38 17.74
N GLY A 48 2.42 -2.31 16.41
CA GLY A 48 2.66 -1.08 15.67
C GLY A 48 2.01 -1.14 14.31
N ASP A 49 1.81 0.02 13.69
CA ASP A 49 1.33 0.15 12.33
C ASP A 49 2.47 0.58 11.39
N GLU A 50 2.40 0.13 10.14
CA GLU A 50 3.24 0.64 9.04
C GLU A 50 2.28 1.24 8.00
N ILE A 51 2.54 2.47 7.56
CA ILE A 51 1.80 3.14 6.48
C ILE A 51 2.73 3.37 5.31
N GLU A 52 2.25 3.07 4.11
CA GLU A 52 2.94 3.37 2.87
C GLU A 52 2.21 4.52 2.14
N TYR A 53 2.98 5.49 1.63
CA TYR A 53 2.49 6.64 0.88
C TYR A 53 3.01 6.54 -0.55
N MET A 54 2.22 6.96 -1.53
CA MET A 54 2.70 7.37 -2.85
C MET A 54 2.81 8.89 -2.87
N VAL A 55 3.96 9.42 -3.28
CA VAL A 55 4.17 10.86 -3.49
C VAL A 55 3.67 11.22 -4.88
N VAL A 56 2.57 11.95 -4.93
CA VAL A 56 1.98 12.46 -6.18
C VAL A 56 2.55 13.84 -6.46
N SER A 57 2.97 14.08 -7.71
CA SER A 57 3.32 15.40 -8.26
C SER A 57 2.19 15.91 -9.16
N TYR A 58 1.70 17.12 -8.89
CA TYR A 58 0.67 17.79 -9.66
C TYR A 58 1.27 18.69 -10.75
N ASP A 59 0.69 18.60 -11.94
CA ASP A 59 0.84 19.53 -13.04
C ASP A 59 -0.54 20.09 -13.36
N ASP A 60 -0.88 21.17 -12.66
CA ASP A 60 -2.20 21.82 -12.75
C ASP A 60 -2.44 22.45 -14.13
N GLU A 61 -1.37 22.90 -14.79
CA GLU A 61 -1.45 23.51 -16.13
C GLU A 61 -1.95 22.50 -17.17
N ASN A 62 -1.44 21.25 -17.11
CA ASN A 62 -1.81 20.19 -18.05
C ASN A 62 -2.85 19.21 -17.49
N LYS A 63 -3.40 19.47 -16.30
CA LYS A 63 -4.26 18.54 -15.54
C LYS A 63 -3.66 17.13 -15.49
N ASN A 64 -2.42 16.99 -15.04
CA ASN A 64 -1.77 15.70 -14.91
C ASN A 64 -1.31 15.45 -13.48
N ALA A 65 -1.75 14.34 -12.88
CA ALA A 65 -1.22 13.85 -11.62
C ALA A 65 -0.25 12.71 -11.92
N ARG A 66 0.98 12.80 -11.42
CA ARG A 66 2.10 11.89 -11.71
C ARG A 66 2.71 11.36 -10.41
N LEU A 67 3.56 10.35 -10.50
CA LEU A 67 4.33 9.82 -9.37
C LEU A 67 5.70 10.51 -9.29
N SER A 68 5.98 11.17 -8.17
CA SER A 68 7.28 11.82 -7.93
C SER A 68 8.36 10.79 -7.66
N LEU A 69 9.48 10.83 -8.38
CA LEU A 69 10.61 9.91 -8.22
C LEU A 69 11.66 10.44 -7.24
N ARG A 70 11.31 11.42 -6.40
CA ARG A 70 12.21 12.12 -5.47
C ARG A 70 12.34 11.45 -4.10
N GLN A 71 11.92 10.19 -3.94
CA GLN A 71 11.97 9.48 -2.65
C GLN A 71 13.33 9.59 -1.94
N SER A 72 14.45 9.40 -2.65
CA SER A 72 15.77 9.44 -2.01
C SER A 72 16.10 10.81 -1.41
N GLU A 73 15.72 11.90 -2.08
CA GLU A 73 15.91 13.26 -1.58
C GLU A 73 15.02 13.53 -0.37
N ILE A 74 13.75 13.11 -0.44
CA ILE A 74 12.76 13.27 0.61
C ILE A 74 13.18 12.49 1.87
N LEU A 75 13.57 11.22 1.71
CA LEU A 75 14.00 10.37 2.82
C LEU A 75 15.28 10.86 3.48
N ALA A 76 16.26 11.33 2.70
CA ALA A 76 17.48 11.94 3.25
C ALA A 76 17.11 13.15 4.12
N LYS A 77 16.22 14.02 3.63
CA LYS A 77 15.79 15.19 4.39
C LYS A 77 15.01 14.81 5.66
N LEU A 78 14.10 13.83 5.57
CA LEU A 78 13.35 13.35 6.72
C LEU A 78 14.25 12.69 7.76
N GLN A 79 15.30 11.99 7.35
CA GLN A 79 16.28 11.41 8.26
C GLN A 79 16.99 12.48 9.10
N ASP A 80 17.45 13.56 8.46
CA ASP A 80 18.07 14.69 9.17
C ASP A 80 17.10 15.33 10.17
N VAL A 81 15.85 15.53 9.76
CA VAL A 81 14.81 16.15 10.60
C VAL A 81 14.45 15.27 11.79
N VAL A 82 14.32 13.96 11.58
CA VAL A 82 14.07 13.01 12.68
C VAL A 82 15.24 13.03 13.67
N LEU A 83 16.48 13.10 13.18
CA LEU A 83 17.67 13.21 14.02
C LEU A 83 17.67 14.51 14.84
N ASP A 84 17.37 15.64 14.20
CA ASP A 84 17.28 16.95 14.88
C ASP A 84 16.20 16.94 15.96
N LEU A 85 14.99 16.44 15.66
CA LEU A 85 13.91 16.31 16.64
C LEU A 85 14.28 15.43 17.84
N CYS A 86 15.02 14.33 17.59
CA CYS A 86 15.51 13.47 18.67
C CYS A 86 16.55 14.19 19.54
N ASN A 87 17.40 15.02 18.95
CA ASN A 87 18.44 15.77 19.66
C ASN A 87 17.88 16.94 20.45
N ASP A 88 16.88 17.65 19.91
CA ASP A 88 16.25 18.82 20.54
C ASP A 88 15.44 18.43 21.78
N CYS A 89 14.82 17.25 21.77
CA CYS A 89 14.08 16.73 22.93
C CYS A 89 14.39 15.25 23.18
N PRO A 90 15.53 14.93 23.84
CA PRO A 90 15.96 13.56 24.10
C PRO A 90 14.95 12.72 24.88
N ALA A 91 14.16 13.37 25.74
CA ALA A 91 13.08 12.74 26.50
C ALA A 91 11.96 12.19 25.60
N SER A 92 11.79 12.74 24.40
CA SER A 92 10.76 12.36 23.42
C SER A 92 11.33 11.64 22.19
N ALA A 93 12.64 11.37 22.14
CA ALA A 93 13.30 10.77 20.98
C ALA A 93 12.63 9.44 20.55
N GLY A 94 12.20 8.61 21.51
CA GLY A 94 11.48 7.36 21.22
C GLY A 94 10.07 7.54 20.64
N SER A 95 9.52 8.75 20.62
CA SER A 95 8.21 9.03 20.01
C SER A 95 8.30 9.60 18.60
N VAL A 96 9.50 9.98 18.15
CA VAL A 96 9.73 10.53 16.81
C VAL A 96 9.57 9.42 15.78
N PRO A 97 8.66 9.57 14.79
CA PRO A 97 8.44 8.56 13.77
C PRO A 97 9.68 8.26 12.93
N THR A 98 9.70 7.08 12.33
CA THR A 98 10.72 6.70 11.35
C THR A 98 10.12 6.65 9.95
N PHE A 99 10.97 6.89 8.96
CA PHE A 99 10.62 6.82 7.55
C PHE A 99 11.57 5.85 6.84
N HIS A 100 11.02 5.03 5.96
CA HIS A 100 11.75 3.96 5.29
C HIS A 100 11.51 4.00 3.78
N PRO A 101 12.52 3.60 3.00
CA PRO A 101 12.35 3.31 1.58
C PRO A 101 11.48 2.08 1.34
N GLU A 102 10.62 2.16 0.33
CA GLU A 102 9.87 1.03 -0.22
C GLU A 102 10.27 0.74 -1.68
N TYR A 103 9.75 -0.34 -2.28
CA TYR A 103 10.09 -0.79 -3.64
C TYR A 103 9.94 0.32 -4.68
N GLY A 104 8.82 1.05 -4.67
CA GLY A 104 8.59 2.16 -5.57
C GLY A 104 9.43 3.38 -5.19
N ARG A 105 10.11 3.99 -6.17
CA ARG A 105 10.85 5.26 -5.98
C ARG A 105 9.94 6.46 -5.74
N TYR A 106 8.63 6.27 -5.83
CA TYR A 106 7.61 7.24 -5.44
C TYR A 106 6.98 6.92 -4.09
N MET A 107 7.42 5.87 -3.40
CA MET A 107 6.82 5.45 -2.13
C MET A 107 7.56 6.01 -0.92
N LEU A 108 6.88 6.17 0.20
CA LEU A 108 7.47 6.34 1.53
C LEU A 108 6.80 5.35 2.47
N GLU A 109 7.53 4.65 3.32
CA GLU A 109 6.95 3.91 4.44
C GLU A 109 7.20 4.69 5.73
N SER A 110 6.27 4.69 6.68
CA SER A 110 6.49 5.29 7.99
C SER A 110 5.81 4.53 9.12
N THR A 111 6.48 4.47 10.26
CA THR A 111 6.05 3.74 11.47
C THR A 111 6.13 4.67 12.69
N PRO A 112 5.41 4.39 13.79
CA PRO A 112 5.61 5.12 15.04
C PRO A 112 7.05 4.95 15.55
N GLY A 113 7.54 5.92 16.34
CA GLY A 113 8.90 5.87 16.91
C GLY A 113 9.11 4.76 17.93
N ALA A 114 8.03 4.33 18.59
CA ALA A 114 7.99 3.23 19.54
C ALA A 114 6.74 2.38 19.29
N PRO A 115 6.79 1.07 19.59
CA PRO A 115 5.60 0.23 19.54
C PRO A 115 4.57 0.70 20.56
N TYR A 116 3.30 0.64 20.17
CA TYR A 116 2.16 0.79 21.06
C TYR A 116 2.05 -0.40 22.01
N ASN A 117 1.32 -0.21 23.09
CA ASN A 117 0.92 -1.28 24.00
C ASN A 117 -0.59 -1.57 23.93
N GLY A 118 -1.06 -2.54 24.72
CA GLY A 118 -2.48 -2.94 24.79
C GLY A 118 -3.43 -1.97 25.51
N THR A 119 -3.01 -0.76 25.89
CA THR A 119 -3.87 0.20 26.61
C THR A 119 -4.76 1.00 25.66
N VAL A 120 -5.90 1.48 26.17
CA VAL A 120 -6.82 2.34 25.40
C VAL A 120 -6.18 3.68 25.02
N SER A 121 -5.30 4.24 25.85
CA SER A 121 -4.58 5.49 25.50
C SER A 121 -3.79 5.30 24.20
N ASN A 122 -3.00 4.22 24.13
CA ASN A 122 -2.19 3.92 22.95
C ASN A 122 -3.05 3.63 21.71
N LEU A 123 -4.20 2.95 21.86
CA LEU A 123 -5.16 2.78 20.76
C LEU A 123 -5.67 4.12 20.21
N LEU A 124 -5.87 5.11 21.07
CA LEU A 124 -6.34 6.45 20.68
C LEU A 124 -5.23 7.37 20.13
N GLU A 125 -3.96 6.99 20.32
CA GLU A 125 -2.79 7.71 19.83
C GLU A 125 -2.46 7.39 18.37
N VAL A 126 -2.89 6.23 17.86
CA VAL A 126 -2.56 5.75 16.51
C VAL A 126 -2.89 6.78 15.43
N GLU A 127 -4.12 7.27 15.38
CA GLU A 127 -4.54 8.26 14.38
C GLU A 127 -3.74 9.57 14.49
N ARG A 128 -3.47 10.03 15.72
CA ARG A 128 -2.66 11.23 15.96
C ARG A 128 -1.23 11.03 15.44
N ASN A 129 -0.65 9.86 15.69
CA ASN A 129 0.69 9.51 15.21
C ASN A 129 0.74 9.40 13.67
N MET A 130 -0.28 8.80 13.04
CA MET A 130 -0.40 8.74 11.57
C MET A 130 -0.48 10.14 10.95
N ARG A 131 -1.27 11.04 11.56
CA ARG A 131 -1.36 12.44 11.10
C ARG A 131 -0.06 13.20 11.29
N TYR A 132 0.62 12.98 12.41
CA TYR A 132 1.94 13.58 12.64
C TYR A 132 2.95 13.14 11.57
N ARG A 133 2.99 11.84 11.24
CA ARG A 133 3.81 11.30 10.15
C ARG A 133 3.51 11.97 8.81
N ARG A 134 2.23 12.08 8.43
CA ARG A 134 1.81 12.74 7.18
C ARG A 134 2.20 14.22 7.15
N LYS A 135 1.97 14.94 8.24
CA LYS A 135 2.32 16.37 8.39
C LYS A 135 3.82 16.58 8.25
N LEU A 136 4.62 15.72 8.90
CA LEU A 136 6.06 15.77 8.84
C LEU A 136 6.57 15.49 7.42
N ALA A 137 6.05 14.44 6.75
CA ALA A 137 6.38 14.15 5.36
C ALA A 137 6.04 15.34 4.44
N LYS A 138 4.80 15.85 4.51
CA LYS A 138 4.31 16.96 3.68
C LYS A 138 5.13 18.24 3.83
N ALA A 139 5.69 18.51 5.01
CA ALA A 139 6.50 19.71 5.27
C ALA A 139 7.80 19.76 4.45
N TYR A 140 8.26 18.63 3.90
CA TYR A 140 9.51 18.51 3.13
C TYR A 140 9.28 18.09 1.67
N LEU A 141 8.03 18.07 1.22
CA LEU A 141 7.70 17.90 -0.19
C LEU A 141 7.73 19.25 -0.92
N LEU A 142 7.80 19.21 -2.26
CA LEU A 142 7.61 20.40 -3.08
C LEU A 142 6.17 20.93 -2.98
N PRO A 143 5.93 22.22 -3.30
CA PRO A 143 4.59 22.80 -3.21
C PRO A 143 3.51 22.10 -4.05
N HIS A 144 3.92 21.44 -5.13
CA HIS A 144 3.05 20.68 -6.04
C HIS A 144 3.05 19.16 -5.74
N GLU A 145 3.66 18.74 -4.64
CA GLU A 145 3.72 17.34 -4.24
C GLU A 145 2.83 17.06 -3.01
N VAL A 146 2.18 15.89 -2.99
CA VAL A 146 1.32 15.46 -1.89
C VAL A 146 1.57 13.99 -1.56
N PRO A 147 1.74 13.60 -0.29
CA PRO A 147 1.85 12.20 0.09
C PRO A 147 0.44 11.60 0.24
N MET A 148 0.11 10.60 -0.57
CA MET A 148 -1.20 9.96 -0.59
C MET A 148 -1.13 8.50 -0.15
N THR A 149 -2.07 8.06 0.66
CA THR A 149 -2.24 6.63 1.02
C THR A 149 -3.27 6.04 0.06
N ILE A 150 -2.80 5.68 -1.13
CA ILE A 150 -3.59 5.05 -2.18
C ILE A 150 -3.03 3.65 -2.44
N THR A 151 -3.92 2.66 -2.53
CA THR A 151 -3.51 1.27 -2.76
C THR A 151 -2.86 1.07 -4.12
N SER A 152 -3.42 1.67 -5.17
CA SER A 152 -2.93 1.52 -6.53
C SER A 152 -3.08 2.84 -7.29
N PHE A 153 -2.00 3.26 -7.96
CA PHE A 153 -2.03 4.46 -8.79
C PHE A 153 -2.76 4.17 -10.12
N PRO A 154 -3.90 4.83 -10.43
CA PRO A 154 -4.78 4.40 -11.53
C PRO A 154 -4.15 4.38 -12.92
N ARG A 155 -3.12 5.19 -13.15
CA ARG A 155 -2.41 5.31 -14.43
C ARG A 155 -0.96 4.81 -14.38
N LEU A 156 -0.66 3.87 -13.49
CA LEU A 156 0.67 3.28 -13.41
C LEU A 156 0.99 2.55 -14.73
N GLY A 157 2.11 2.89 -15.38
CA GLY A 157 2.57 2.19 -16.59
C GLY A 157 1.83 2.53 -17.89
N VAL A 158 1.03 3.62 -17.91
CA VAL A 158 0.46 4.12 -19.17
C VAL A 158 1.55 4.67 -20.10
N ARG A 159 1.26 4.78 -21.40
CA ARG A 159 2.23 5.31 -22.38
C ARG A 159 2.44 6.82 -22.25
N GLU A 160 1.42 7.55 -21.82
CA GLU A 160 1.57 8.97 -21.52
C GLU A 160 2.41 9.18 -20.24
N VAL A 161 2.86 10.41 -20.02
CA VAL A 161 3.70 10.72 -18.86
C VAL A 161 2.95 10.51 -17.55
N PHE A 162 3.43 9.57 -16.73
CA PHE A 162 2.88 9.26 -15.40
C PHE A 162 3.89 9.39 -14.24
N THR A 163 5.15 9.73 -14.54
CA THR A 163 6.20 9.98 -13.53
C THR A 163 6.73 11.41 -13.59
N ASP A 164 7.28 11.89 -12.49
CA ASP A 164 7.99 13.17 -12.39
C ASP A 164 9.39 12.96 -11.78
N PRO A 165 10.49 13.17 -12.55
CA PRO A 165 10.52 13.56 -13.96
C PRO A 165 9.95 12.46 -14.90
N PRO A 166 9.63 12.78 -16.17
CA PRO A 166 9.22 11.81 -17.17
C PRO A 166 10.31 10.76 -17.43
N THR A 167 9.92 9.50 -17.62
CA THR A 167 10.84 8.36 -17.80
C THR A 167 10.33 7.41 -18.89
N ASP A 168 11.22 6.56 -19.43
CA ASP A 168 10.93 5.70 -20.59
C ASP A 168 11.13 4.20 -20.26
N PRO A 169 10.12 3.34 -20.46
CA PRO A 169 10.25 1.90 -20.25
C PRO A 169 11.30 1.22 -21.14
N ALA A 170 11.79 1.84 -22.21
CA ALA A 170 12.92 1.35 -22.99
C ALA A 170 14.19 1.11 -22.14
N GLY A 171 14.35 1.86 -21.04
CA GLY A 171 15.49 1.75 -20.13
C GLY A 171 15.33 0.72 -19.00
N ALA A 172 14.27 -0.09 -18.99
CA ALA A 172 13.90 -0.99 -17.90
C ALA A 172 14.84 -2.22 -17.71
N THR A 173 16.12 -1.98 -17.40
CA THR A 173 17.17 -3.03 -17.38
C THR A 173 16.94 -4.18 -16.39
N SER A 174 16.27 -3.94 -15.27
CA SER A 174 15.98 -4.98 -14.28
C SER A 174 14.74 -5.77 -14.65
N SER A 175 13.63 -5.08 -14.92
CA SER A 175 12.31 -5.68 -15.15
C SER A 175 12.08 -6.14 -16.58
N HIS A 176 12.75 -5.52 -17.57
CA HIS A 176 12.46 -5.62 -19.00
C HIS A 176 11.00 -5.28 -19.36
N SER A 177 10.32 -4.54 -18.48
CA SER A 177 8.88 -4.24 -18.62
C SER A 177 8.57 -3.50 -19.90
N LEU A 178 7.40 -3.77 -20.48
CA LEU A 178 6.81 -3.02 -21.58
C LEU A 178 6.29 -1.64 -21.15
N PHE A 179 6.06 -1.46 -19.84
CA PHE A 179 5.28 -0.34 -19.29
C PHE A 179 6.03 0.45 -18.23
N LEU A 180 6.81 -0.23 -17.38
CA LEU A 180 7.45 0.37 -16.22
C LEU A 180 8.94 0.67 -16.48
N PRO A 181 9.37 1.93 -16.38
CA PRO A 181 10.77 2.33 -16.49
C PRO A 181 11.60 1.84 -15.30
N GLU A 182 12.93 1.81 -15.44
CA GLU A 182 13.84 1.36 -14.37
C GLU A 182 13.76 2.30 -13.17
N GLU A 183 13.65 3.60 -13.42
CA GLU A 183 13.63 4.69 -12.45
C GLU A 183 12.45 4.62 -11.49
N ILE A 184 11.40 3.86 -11.85
CA ILE A 184 10.29 3.60 -10.94
C ILE A 184 10.69 2.76 -9.74
N THR A 185 11.77 1.99 -9.87
CA THR A 185 12.30 1.14 -8.82
C THR A 185 13.26 1.94 -7.94
N ASN A 186 13.14 1.74 -6.63
CA ASN A 186 14.03 2.32 -5.65
C ASN A 186 15.50 2.01 -6.00
N PRO A 187 16.41 3.00 -5.96
CA PRO A 187 17.79 2.83 -6.40
C PRO A 187 18.63 1.92 -5.48
N HIS A 188 18.16 1.60 -4.27
CA HIS A 188 18.86 0.69 -3.38
C HIS A 188 18.98 -0.69 -4.03
N ALA A 189 20.22 -1.18 -4.19
CA ALA A 189 20.58 -2.33 -5.03
C ALA A 189 19.76 -3.61 -4.77
N ARG A 190 19.21 -3.76 -3.57
CA ARG A 190 18.24 -4.82 -3.23
C ARG A 190 17.06 -4.90 -4.21
N PHE A 191 16.42 -3.78 -4.56
CA PHE A 191 15.16 -3.79 -5.31
C PHE A 191 15.35 -4.09 -6.81
N PRO A 192 16.31 -3.47 -7.52
CA PRO A 192 16.63 -3.84 -8.90
C PRO A 192 17.12 -5.30 -9.00
N THR A 193 17.98 -5.73 -8.05
CA THR A 193 18.46 -7.13 -8.00
C THR A 193 17.32 -8.11 -7.81
N LEU A 194 16.40 -7.84 -6.89
CA LEU A 194 15.24 -8.71 -6.64
C LEU A 194 14.38 -8.84 -7.90
N THR A 195 14.12 -7.71 -8.57
CA THR A 195 13.38 -7.65 -9.84
C THR A 195 14.05 -8.50 -10.92
N ALA A 196 15.35 -8.28 -11.16
CA ALA A 196 16.12 -9.01 -12.17
C ALA A 196 16.23 -10.51 -11.84
N ASN A 197 16.47 -10.87 -10.57
CA ASN A 197 16.65 -12.25 -10.16
C ASN A 197 15.35 -13.06 -10.23
N ILE A 198 14.19 -12.46 -9.93
CA ILE A 198 12.89 -13.12 -10.11
C ILE A 198 12.66 -13.44 -11.59
N ARG A 199 12.86 -12.47 -12.48
CA ARG A 199 12.73 -12.67 -13.93
C ARG A 199 13.68 -13.75 -14.44
N ARG A 200 14.97 -13.66 -14.12
CA ARG A 200 15.99 -14.65 -14.53
C ARG A 200 15.69 -16.05 -13.99
N ARG A 201 15.28 -16.17 -12.72
CA ARG A 201 14.86 -17.45 -12.13
C ARG A 201 13.67 -18.06 -12.85
N ARG A 202 12.70 -17.22 -13.21
CA ARG A 202 11.47 -17.63 -13.91
C ARG A 202 11.74 -17.98 -15.37
N GLY A 203 12.78 -17.40 -15.98
CA GLY A 203 13.08 -17.53 -17.40
C GLY A 203 12.10 -16.76 -18.30
N SER A 204 11.27 -15.90 -17.70
CA SER A 204 10.30 -15.02 -18.37
C SER A 204 9.96 -13.85 -17.47
N LYS A 205 9.29 -12.82 -18.01
CA LYS A 205 8.72 -11.76 -17.18
C LYS A 205 7.65 -12.32 -16.24
N VAL A 206 7.37 -11.58 -15.17
CA VAL A 206 6.13 -11.83 -14.42
C VAL A 206 4.95 -11.48 -15.33
N ALA A 207 3.84 -12.20 -15.19
CA ALA A 207 2.66 -11.97 -16.03
C ALA A 207 1.42 -11.97 -15.14
N ILE A 208 0.77 -10.82 -15.05
CA ILE A 208 -0.46 -10.62 -14.28
C ILE A 208 -1.55 -10.22 -15.28
N ASN A 209 -2.64 -10.96 -15.26
CA ASN A 209 -3.80 -10.70 -16.12
C ASN A 209 -4.98 -10.38 -15.19
N VAL A 210 -5.42 -9.12 -15.17
CA VAL A 210 -6.55 -8.66 -14.36
C VAL A 210 -7.78 -8.57 -15.26
N PRO A 211 -8.89 -9.26 -14.97
CA PRO A 211 -10.09 -9.20 -15.81
C PRO A 211 -10.54 -7.75 -16.04
N ILE A 212 -10.75 -7.37 -17.30
CA ILE A 212 -11.23 -6.03 -17.63
C ILE A 212 -12.69 -5.89 -17.18
N TYR A 213 -13.04 -4.70 -16.69
CA TYR A 213 -14.46 -4.37 -16.51
C TYR A 213 -15.10 -4.18 -17.88
N PHE A 214 -16.15 -4.94 -18.21
CA PHE A 214 -16.91 -4.72 -19.44
C PHE A 214 -18.03 -3.71 -19.21
N ASP A 215 -17.81 -2.49 -19.68
CA ASP A 215 -18.83 -1.46 -19.79
C ASP A 215 -19.43 -1.45 -21.21
N THR A 216 -20.28 -0.46 -21.50
CA THR A 216 -21.09 -0.37 -22.72
C THR A 216 -20.24 -0.33 -23.99
N ASN A 217 -19.14 0.42 -23.98
CA ASN A 217 -18.25 0.65 -25.11
C ASN A 217 -16.89 -0.07 -24.97
N THR A 218 -16.71 -0.94 -23.97
CA THR A 218 -15.49 -1.75 -23.85
C THR A 218 -15.43 -2.74 -25.02
N PRO A 219 -14.32 -2.79 -25.78
CA PRO A 219 -14.17 -3.74 -26.89
C PRO A 219 -14.38 -5.19 -26.46
N LYS A 220 -15.00 -6.00 -27.32
CA LYS A 220 -15.23 -7.44 -27.12
C LYS A 220 -14.82 -8.23 -28.38
N PRO A 221 -13.76 -9.05 -28.35
CA PRO A 221 -12.86 -9.24 -27.20
C PRO A 221 -12.08 -7.96 -26.89
N PHE A 222 -11.72 -7.78 -25.62
CA PHE A 222 -10.78 -6.73 -25.25
C PHE A 222 -9.36 -7.25 -25.49
N ILE A 223 -8.61 -6.53 -26.32
CA ILE A 223 -7.17 -6.73 -26.51
C ILE A 223 -6.51 -5.47 -25.98
N ASP A 224 -5.67 -5.60 -24.97
CA ASP A 224 -5.10 -4.46 -24.25
C ASP A 224 -4.34 -3.53 -25.23
N PRO A 225 -4.87 -2.32 -25.50
CA PRO A 225 -4.30 -1.42 -26.50
C PRO A 225 -3.02 -0.75 -26.01
N THR A 226 -2.69 -0.88 -24.70
CA THR A 226 -1.50 -0.27 -24.12
C THR A 226 -0.24 -1.06 -24.43
N ILE A 227 -0.35 -2.37 -24.73
CA ILE A 227 0.78 -3.24 -25.08
C ILE A 227 1.47 -2.74 -26.36
N PRO A 228 2.76 -2.39 -26.32
CA PRO A 228 3.53 -2.02 -27.52
C PRO A 228 3.95 -3.30 -28.27
N TRP A 229 3.02 -3.85 -29.07
CA TRP A 229 3.18 -5.15 -29.74
C TRP A 229 4.43 -5.27 -30.64
N ASP A 230 4.89 -4.14 -31.20
CA ASP A 230 6.04 -4.07 -32.10
C ASP A 230 7.38 -3.81 -31.37
N ARG A 231 7.39 -3.71 -30.04
CA ARG A 231 8.63 -3.52 -29.28
C ARG A 231 9.50 -4.78 -29.36
N ASP A 232 10.80 -4.57 -29.58
CA ASP A 232 11.82 -5.63 -29.66
C ASP A 232 13.16 -5.14 -29.06
N ILE A 233 13.10 -4.62 -27.82
CA ILE A 233 14.29 -4.11 -27.09
C ILE A 233 14.90 -5.23 -26.25
N TYR A 234 14.05 -6.03 -25.61
CA TYR A 234 14.46 -7.13 -24.75
C TYR A 234 14.00 -8.47 -25.33
N PRO A 235 14.76 -9.56 -25.10
CA PRO A 235 14.39 -10.89 -25.56
C PRO A 235 12.98 -11.30 -25.14
N GLU A 236 12.50 -10.85 -23.97
CA GLU A 236 11.18 -11.19 -23.42
C GLU A 236 10.01 -10.33 -23.98
N ASP A 237 10.25 -9.36 -24.87
CA ASP A 237 9.19 -8.49 -25.40
C ASP A 237 8.12 -9.26 -26.18
N HIS A 238 8.52 -10.37 -26.80
CA HIS A 238 7.64 -11.28 -27.51
C HIS A 238 6.65 -12.04 -26.62
N GLU A 239 6.90 -12.15 -25.32
CA GLU A 239 6.06 -12.98 -24.43
C GLU A 239 4.60 -12.54 -24.43
N ALA A 240 4.33 -11.23 -24.54
CA ALA A 240 2.97 -10.71 -24.59
C ALA A 240 2.20 -11.23 -25.83
N ARG A 241 2.82 -11.17 -27.02
CA ARG A 241 2.24 -11.67 -28.30
C ARG A 241 2.15 -13.19 -28.35
N ASP A 242 3.03 -13.86 -27.61
CA ASP A 242 3.09 -15.33 -27.55
C ASP A 242 2.16 -15.93 -26.48
N GLY A 243 1.24 -15.14 -25.93
CA GLY A 243 0.14 -15.60 -25.10
C GLY A 243 0.29 -15.34 -23.59
N ALA A 244 1.32 -14.60 -23.16
CA ALA A 244 1.37 -14.12 -21.78
C ALA A 244 0.25 -13.10 -21.48
N ALA A 245 -0.10 -12.26 -22.46
CA ALA A 245 -1.25 -11.38 -22.41
C ALA A 245 -2.52 -12.12 -22.88
N LYS A 246 -3.55 -12.14 -22.02
CA LYS A 246 -4.82 -12.82 -22.32
C LYS A 246 -5.85 -11.82 -22.86
N PRO A 247 -6.71 -12.22 -23.81
CA PRO A 247 -7.91 -11.45 -24.13
C PRO A 247 -8.75 -11.21 -22.87
N ASP A 248 -9.50 -10.11 -22.86
CA ASP A 248 -10.42 -9.75 -21.77
C ASP A 248 -9.74 -9.44 -20.42
N HIS A 249 -8.44 -9.14 -20.45
CA HIS A 249 -7.64 -8.78 -19.28
C HIS A 249 -6.74 -7.56 -19.55
N ILE A 250 -6.51 -6.76 -18.51
CA ILE A 250 -5.39 -5.81 -18.44
C ILE A 250 -4.12 -6.62 -18.18
N TYR A 251 -3.08 -6.40 -18.99
CA TYR A 251 -1.82 -7.14 -18.89
C TYR A 251 -0.74 -6.33 -18.20
N LEU A 252 -0.17 -6.87 -17.12
CA LEU A 252 0.90 -6.23 -16.34
C LEU A 252 2.10 -7.18 -16.24
N ASP A 253 3.30 -6.70 -16.57
CA ASP A 253 4.46 -7.57 -16.80
C ASP A 253 5.65 -7.35 -15.85
N ALA A 254 5.44 -6.60 -14.78
CA ALA A 254 6.52 -6.18 -13.88
C ALA A 254 6.14 -6.18 -12.41
N MET A 255 7.16 -6.40 -11.56
CA MET A 255 7.03 -6.43 -10.10
C MET A 255 6.49 -5.12 -9.51
N GLY A 256 6.80 -3.98 -10.14
CA GLY A 256 6.29 -2.67 -9.72
C GLY A 256 4.78 -2.50 -9.78
N PHE A 257 4.05 -3.32 -10.55
CA PHE A 257 2.59 -3.32 -10.49
C PHE A 257 2.03 -3.94 -9.20
N GLY A 258 2.81 -4.79 -8.52
CA GLY A 258 2.45 -5.40 -7.24
C GLY A 258 3.12 -4.71 -6.05
N MET A 259 4.45 -4.69 -6.00
CA MET A 259 5.19 -4.07 -4.89
C MET A 259 5.22 -2.54 -4.95
N GLY A 260 4.79 -1.92 -6.06
CA GLY A 260 4.51 -0.49 -6.13
C GLY A 260 3.09 -0.11 -5.69
N SER A 261 2.34 -1.04 -5.10
CA SER A 261 1.02 -0.81 -4.49
C SER A 261 1.15 -0.82 -2.96
N GLU A 262 0.36 -0.01 -2.26
CA GLU A 262 0.35 0.01 -0.78
C GLU A 262 -0.25 -1.28 -0.21
N GLN A 263 0.42 -1.88 0.79
CA GLN A 263 -0.09 -3.03 1.53
C GLN A 263 0.04 -2.84 3.04
N SER A 264 -1.10 -2.80 3.76
CA SER A 264 -1.10 -3.04 5.20
C SER A 264 -0.83 -4.52 5.46
N ARG A 265 0.35 -4.87 5.98
CA ARG A 265 0.71 -6.26 6.23
C ARG A 265 0.09 -6.77 7.53
N CYS A 266 -0.53 -7.94 7.46
CA CYS A 266 -0.79 -8.81 8.59
C CYS A 266 -0.31 -10.22 8.22
N PRO A 267 0.62 -10.84 8.97
CA PRO A 267 1.05 -12.20 8.67
C PRO A 267 -0.06 -13.20 8.99
N SER A 268 -0.47 -14.00 8.01
CA SER A 268 -1.39 -15.12 8.23
C SER A 268 -0.63 -16.36 8.73
N PRO A 269 -1.06 -17.00 9.83
CA PRO A 269 -0.55 -18.31 10.22
C PRO A 269 -1.03 -19.41 9.26
N LYS A 270 -0.22 -20.44 9.05
CA LYS A 270 -0.67 -21.71 8.47
C LYS A 270 -1.12 -22.64 9.60
N PHE A 271 -2.34 -23.15 9.52
CA PHE A 271 -2.89 -24.10 10.48
C PHE A 271 -2.69 -25.55 10.02
N PRO A 272 -2.49 -26.50 10.94
CA PRO A 272 -2.51 -27.93 10.63
C PRO A 272 -3.95 -28.45 10.48
N GLU A 273 -4.13 -29.49 9.67
CA GLU A 273 -5.43 -30.14 9.38
C GLU A 273 -5.97 -30.93 10.59
N PHE A 274 -7.22 -30.69 10.95
CA PHE A 274 -8.05 -31.57 11.80
C PHE A 274 -9.52 -31.53 11.34
N THR A 275 -10.19 -32.69 11.48
CA THR A 275 -11.64 -33.03 11.32
C THR A 275 -12.34 -32.66 10.00
N PRO A 276 -13.48 -33.30 9.64
CA PRO A 276 -14.28 -32.89 8.48
C PRO A 276 -14.78 -31.46 8.72
N ILE A 277 -14.15 -30.51 8.03
CA ILE A 277 -14.20 -29.08 8.30
C ILE A 277 -15.64 -28.54 8.09
N GLU A 278 -16.43 -29.22 7.26
CA GLU A 278 -17.73 -28.79 6.73
C GLU A 278 -18.83 -28.61 7.81
N GLU A 279 -18.64 -29.13 9.02
CA GLU A 279 -19.54 -28.90 10.16
C GLU A 279 -19.06 -27.80 11.13
N GLU A 280 -17.87 -27.23 10.92
CA GLU A 280 -17.23 -26.23 11.80
C GLU A 280 -17.32 -24.78 11.29
N TYR A 281 -17.78 -24.56 10.04
CA TYR A 281 -17.97 -23.24 9.45
C TYR A 281 -19.29 -23.14 8.68
N GLU A 282 -19.79 -21.92 8.55
CA GLU A 282 -20.90 -21.60 7.65
C GLU A 282 -20.51 -20.44 6.73
N GLU A 283 -21.17 -20.35 5.57
CA GLU A 283 -21.06 -19.18 4.72
C GLU A 283 -21.73 -17.98 5.40
N MET A 284 -21.00 -16.88 5.52
CA MET A 284 -21.47 -15.62 6.09
C MET A 284 -21.10 -14.45 5.17
N THR A 285 -22.00 -13.48 5.10
CA THR A 285 -21.70 -12.17 4.51
C THR A 285 -20.69 -11.40 5.37
N MET A 286 -20.01 -10.42 4.77
CA MET A 286 -19.13 -9.52 5.54
C MET A 286 -19.85 -8.82 6.69
N ASN A 287 -21.12 -8.47 6.48
CA ASN A 287 -21.96 -7.89 7.53
C ASN A 287 -22.12 -8.85 8.71
N GLU A 288 -22.44 -10.13 8.45
CA GLU A 288 -22.63 -11.14 9.50
C GLU A 288 -21.33 -11.46 10.24
N ILE A 289 -20.20 -11.52 9.54
CA ILE A 289 -18.87 -11.75 10.16
C ILE A 289 -18.52 -10.60 11.12
N ILE A 290 -18.73 -9.35 10.70
CA ILE A 290 -18.34 -8.17 11.48
C ILE A 290 -19.36 -7.82 12.55
N ASN A 291 -20.65 -7.77 12.20
CA ASN A 291 -21.73 -7.26 13.04
C ASN A 291 -22.54 -8.36 13.74
N GLY A 292 -22.36 -9.63 13.36
CA GLY A 292 -23.05 -10.78 13.94
C GLY A 292 -24.29 -11.24 13.18
N LYS A 293 -24.77 -12.44 13.54
CA LYS A 293 -25.93 -13.12 12.95
C LYS A 293 -26.59 -14.02 14.00
N GLY A 294 -27.81 -13.70 14.42
CA GLY A 294 -28.53 -14.50 15.42
C GLY A 294 -27.74 -14.61 16.74
N THR A 295 -27.30 -15.82 17.09
CA THR A 295 -26.47 -16.08 18.28
C THR A 295 -24.97 -15.83 18.07
N PHE A 296 -24.52 -15.70 16.81
CA PHE A 296 -23.13 -15.37 16.51
C PHE A 296 -22.91 -13.87 16.75
N PRO A 297 -22.04 -13.46 17.70
CA PRO A 297 -21.90 -12.07 18.10
C PRO A 297 -21.19 -11.19 17.06
N GLY A 298 -20.48 -11.78 16.09
CA GLY A 298 -19.60 -11.05 15.18
C GLY A 298 -18.35 -10.49 15.87
N LEU A 299 -17.37 -10.05 15.07
CA LEU A 299 -16.13 -9.47 15.60
C LEU A 299 -16.40 -8.22 16.45
N LEU A 300 -17.31 -7.34 16.02
CA LEU A 300 -17.67 -6.15 16.78
C LEU A 300 -18.42 -6.48 18.06
N GLY A 301 -19.19 -7.57 18.12
CA GLY A 301 -19.81 -8.02 19.37
C GLY A 301 -18.76 -8.37 20.42
N VAL A 302 -17.72 -9.11 20.02
CA VAL A 302 -16.59 -9.48 20.90
C VAL A 302 -15.82 -8.24 21.35
N VAL A 303 -15.49 -7.33 20.42
CA VAL A 303 -14.77 -6.09 20.73
C VAL A 303 -15.58 -5.20 21.68
N ASN A 304 -16.88 -5.03 21.45
CA ASN A 304 -17.73 -4.22 22.33
C ASN A 304 -17.84 -4.83 23.73
N ALA A 305 -18.03 -6.14 23.84
CA ALA A 305 -18.05 -6.82 25.14
C ALA A 305 -16.73 -6.61 25.92
N TYR A 306 -15.59 -6.66 25.22
CA TYR A 306 -14.30 -6.33 25.82
C TYR A 306 -14.24 -4.86 26.28
N LEU A 307 -14.58 -3.89 25.42
CA LEU A 307 -14.56 -2.46 25.77
C LEU A 307 -15.53 -2.10 26.91
N ASP A 308 -16.64 -2.81 27.04
CA ASP A 308 -17.61 -2.63 28.12
C ASP A 308 -17.07 -3.17 29.45
N SER A 309 -16.23 -4.22 29.42
CA SER A 309 -15.53 -4.74 30.61
C SER A 309 -14.43 -3.82 31.13
N LEU A 310 -13.91 -2.91 30.30
CA LEU A 310 -12.85 -1.98 30.69
C LEU A 310 -13.40 -0.74 31.42
N ASN A 311 -12.73 -0.38 32.52
CA ASN A 311 -12.96 0.87 33.23
C ASN A 311 -12.23 2.04 32.53
N VAL A 312 -12.84 2.59 31.49
CA VAL A 312 -12.27 3.61 30.60
C VAL A 312 -13.15 4.85 30.62
N GLU A 313 -12.53 6.03 30.50
CA GLU A 313 -13.22 7.31 30.43
C GLU A 313 -14.27 7.34 29.31
N PHE A 314 -15.40 7.98 29.57
CA PHE A 314 -16.52 8.07 28.63
C PHE A 314 -16.12 8.68 27.27
N THR A 315 -15.28 9.72 27.28
CA THR A 315 -14.77 10.40 26.08
C THR A 315 -13.94 9.46 25.19
N ALA A 316 -13.08 8.64 25.79
CA ALA A 316 -12.29 7.61 25.10
C ALA A 316 -13.19 6.53 24.48
N LYS A 317 -14.22 6.07 25.20
CA LYS A 317 -15.21 5.13 24.63
C LYS A 317 -15.97 5.73 23.45
N LEU A 318 -16.35 7.01 23.51
CA LEU A 318 -17.00 7.69 22.39
C LEU A 318 -16.09 7.77 21.15
N LYS A 319 -14.80 8.06 21.32
CA LYS A 319 -13.84 8.10 20.20
C LYS A 319 -13.65 6.72 19.57
N LEU A 320 -13.49 5.67 20.37
CA LEU A 320 -13.42 4.29 19.86
C LEU A 320 -14.70 3.89 19.11
N LYS A 321 -15.88 4.24 19.64
CA LYS A 321 -17.16 3.96 18.98
C LYS A 321 -17.25 4.59 17.59
N LYS A 322 -16.66 5.77 17.35
CA LYS A 322 -16.57 6.37 16.01
C LYS A 322 -15.72 5.54 15.04
N TYR A 323 -14.64 4.92 15.50
CA TYR A 323 -13.84 4.03 14.66
C TYR A 323 -14.59 2.73 14.34
N LEU A 324 -15.24 2.14 15.35
CA LEU A 324 -16.04 0.93 15.17
C LEU A 324 -17.27 1.17 14.29
N ASP A 325 -17.89 2.35 14.35
CA ASP A 325 -19.00 2.73 13.46
C ASP A 325 -18.58 2.74 11.98
N LEU A 326 -17.38 3.25 11.67
CA LEU A 326 -16.84 3.20 10.31
C LEU A 326 -16.71 1.76 9.80
N ILE A 327 -16.18 0.85 10.64
CA ILE A 327 -16.01 -0.57 10.30
C ILE A 327 -17.38 -1.24 10.11
N LYS A 328 -18.30 -1.03 11.05
CA LYS A 328 -19.68 -1.52 11.00
C LYS A 328 -20.36 -1.13 9.70
N ARG A 329 -20.32 0.16 9.36
CA ARG A 329 -21.04 0.74 8.21
C ARG A 329 -20.44 0.34 6.87
N ARG A 330 -19.13 0.05 6.82
CA ARG A 330 -18.51 -0.56 5.63
C ARG A 330 -18.93 -2.01 5.47
N ALA A 331 -19.06 -2.76 6.57
CA ALA A 331 -19.45 -4.16 6.53
C ALA A 331 -20.93 -4.36 6.17
N ASP A 332 -21.82 -3.48 6.62
CA ASP A 332 -23.25 -3.52 6.31
C ASP A 332 -23.62 -2.85 4.97
N GLY A 333 -22.66 -2.18 4.32
CA GLY A 333 -22.83 -1.52 3.03
C GLY A 333 -23.45 -0.11 3.08
N SER A 334 -23.72 0.44 4.27
CA SER A 334 -24.20 1.82 4.43
C SER A 334 -23.14 2.90 4.19
N LEU A 335 -21.85 2.51 4.14
CA LEU A 335 -20.75 3.29 3.60
C LEU A 335 -20.00 2.49 2.53
N GLN A 336 -19.62 3.17 1.45
CA GLN A 336 -18.85 2.60 0.36
C GLN A 336 -17.43 2.26 0.80
N THR A 337 -16.87 1.20 0.20
CA THR A 337 -15.43 0.98 0.22
C THR A 337 -14.73 2.01 -0.68
N PRO A 338 -13.46 2.38 -0.41
CA PRO A 338 -12.70 3.25 -1.31
C PRO A 338 -12.69 2.76 -2.76
N ALA A 339 -12.57 1.44 -2.97
CA ALA A 339 -12.63 0.86 -4.32
C ALA A 339 -13.99 1.08 -5.02
N THR A 340 -15.10 0.99 -4.28
CA THR A 340 -16.44 1.27 -4.82
C THR A 340 -16.59 2.75 -5.15
N TRP A 341 -16.13 3.62 -4.25
CA TRP A 341 -16.16 5.05 -4.45
C TRP A 341 -15.34 5.49 -5.67
N ILE A 342 -14.11 4.99 -5.82
CA ILE A 342 -13.24 5.23 -6.99
C ILE A 342 -13.93 4.80 -8.28
N ARG A 343 -14.52 3.59 -8.31
CA ARG A 343 -15.26 3.11 -9.49
C ARG A 343 -16.44 4.01 -9.84
N ASN A 344 -17.21 4.42 -8.84
CA ASN A 344 -18.36 5.31 -9.04
C ASN A 344 -17.91 6.68 -9.54
N PHE A 345 -16.84 7.23 -8.95
CA PHE A 345 -16.23 8.49 -9.38
C PHE A 345 -15.88 8.43 -10.86
N VAL A 346 -15.08 7.44 -11.28
CA VAL A 346 -14.67 7.25 -12.67
C VAL A 346 -15.88 7.11 -13.59
N ARG A 347 -16.84 6.25 -13.25
CA ARG A 347 -18.03 6.00 -14.09
C ARG A 347 -18.96 7.20 -14.22
N SER A 348 -18.97 8.09 -13.23
CA SER A 348 -19.77 9.33 -13.25
C SER A 348 -19.03 10.51 -13.88
N HIS A 349 -17.74 10.35 -14.19
CA HIS A 349 -16.91 11.44 -14.68
C HIS A 349 -17.33 11.87 -16.10
N PRO A 350 -17.48 13.17 -16.40
CA PRO A 350 -17.94 13.63 -17.71
C PRO A 350 -17.05 13.19 -18.90
N ALA A 351 -15.76 13.02 -18.66
CA ALA A 351 -14.80 12.56 -19.65
C ALA A 351 -14.77 11.03 -19.85
N TYR A 352 -15.48 10.25 -19.02
CA TYR A 352 -15.50 8.79 -19.13
C TYR A 352 -16.39 8.35 -20.30
N LYS A 353 -15.86 7.49 -21.16
CA LYS A 353 -16.51 7.09 -22.42
C LYS A 353 -17.23 5.75 -22.35
N PHE A 354 -17.40 5.21 -21.14
CA PHE A 354 -17.95 3.86 -20.93
C PHE A 354 -17.12 2.78 -21.63
N ASP A 355 -15.82 3.01 -21.79
CA ASP A 355 -14.86 2.13 -22.49
C ASP A 355 -13.86 1.47 -21.51
N SER A 356 -14.06 1.64 -20.21
CA SER A 356 -13.19 1.15 -19.12
C SER A 356 -11.79 1.77 -19.09
N VAL A 357 -11.61 2.94 -19.72
CA VAL A 357 -10.34 3.67 -19.74
C VAL A 357 -10.35 4.81 -18.71
N VAL A 358 -9.30 4.88 -17.90
CA VAL A 358 -9.02 6.03 -17.02
C VAL A 358 -8.06 6.98 -17.73
N SER A 359 -8.60 8.08 -18.27
CA SER A 359 -7.82 9.11 -18.96
C SER A 359 -7.01 9.99 -17.98
N GLN A 360 -6.10 10.80 -18.52
CA GLN A 360 -5.32 11.76 -17.74
C GLN A 360 -6.20 12.70 -16.91
N GLU A 361 -7.23 13.28 -17.52
CA GLU A 361 -8.15 14.19 -16.86
C GLU A 361 -8.91 13.49 -15.73
N ILE A 362 -9.44 12.28 -15.98
CA ILE A 362 -10.14 11.49 -14.95
C ILE A 362 -9.20 11.21 -13.77
N ASN A 363 -7.94 10.83 -14.05
CA ASN A 363 -6.95 10.56 -13.00
C ASN A 363 -6.62 11.82 -12.20
N TYR A 364 -6.37 12.96 -12.85
CA TYR A 364 -6.09 14.22 -12.16
C TYR A 364 -7.26 14.65 -11.27
N ASP A 365 -8.49 14.59 -11.78
CA ASP A 365 -9.69 14.99 -11.02
C ASP A 365 -9.96 14.01 -9.87
N LEU A 366 -9.73 12.70 -10.06
CA LEU A 366 -9.84 11.69 -9.00
C LEU A 366 -8.82 11.93 -7.88
N ILE A 367 -7.56 12.12 -8.24
CA ILE A 367 -6.46 12.33 -7.28
C ILE A 367 -6.66 13.65 -6.53
N SER A 368 -7.09 14.72 -7.23
CA SER A 368 -7.48 15.99 -6.60
C SER A 368 -8.67 15.83 -5.65
N ALA A 369 -9.68 15.05 -6.02
CA ALA A 369 -10.82 14.76 -5.13
C ALA A 369 -10.39 14.04 -3.86
N MET A 370 -9.46 13.08 -3.94
CA MET A 370 -8.91 12.39 -2.78
C MET A 370 -8.14 13.33 -1.84
N ASP A 371 -7.28 14.21 -2.37
CA ASP A 371 -6.59 15.23 -1.55
C ASP A 371 -7.57 16.17 -0.86
N GLN A 372 -8.58 16.66 -1.59
CA GLN A 372 -9.62 17.54 -1.03
C GLN A 372 -10.42 16.86 0.08
N ILE A 373 -10.75 15.56 -0.07
CA ILE A 373 -11.43 14.78 0.98
C ILE A 373 -10.51 14.66 2.21
N GLU A 374 -9.25 14.29 2.02
CA GLU A 374 -8.27 14.18 3.11
C GLU A 374 -8.17 15.48 3.91
N ARG A 375 -8.17 16.62 3.20
CA ARG A 375 -8.07 17.96 3.77
C ARG A 375 -9.38 18.48 4.37
N GLY A 376 -10.50 17.79 4.17
CA GLY A 376 -11.83 18.24 4.59
C GLY A 376 -12.38 19.40 3.76
N GLU A 377 -11.88 19.59 2.54
CA GLU A 377 -12.38 20.60 1.58
C GLU A 377 -13.55 20.08 0.75
N ARG A 378 -13.64 18.75 0.60
CA ARG A 378 -14.71 18.07 -0.13
C ARG A 378 -15.35 17.03 0.78
N GLU A 379 -16.67 17.12 0.92
CA GLU A 379 -17.45 16.09 1.59
C GLU A 379 -17.62 14.85 0.69
N ALA A 380 -17.64 13.67 1.30
CA ALA A 380 -17.93 12.40 0.65
C ALA A 380 -18.81 11.53 1.57
N PRO A 381 -20.10 11.90 1.77
CA PRO A 381 -20.99 11.26 2.74
C PRO A 381 -21.26 9.77 2.45
N GLU A 382 -21.07 9.35 1.20
CA GLU A 382 -21.13 7.96 0.78
C GLU A 382 -19.90 7.14 1.20
N LEU A 383 -18.76 7.80 1.46
CA LEU A 383 -17.48 7.17 1.80
C LEU A 383 -17.12 7.32 3.29
N LEU A 384 -17.46 8.46 3.89
CA LEU A 384 -17.05 8.84 5.24
C LEU A 384 -18.26 9.25 6.11
N PRO A 385 -18.22 8.96 7.43
CA PRO A 385 -19.24 9.41 8.36
C PRO A 385 -19.30 10.94 8.46
N ALA A 386 -20.46 11.49 8.80
CA ALA A 386 -20.70 12.94 8.91
C ALA A 386 -19.84 13.66 9.99
N TYR A 387 -19.23 12.92 10.91
CA TYR A 387 -18.33 13.47 11.92
C TYR A 387 -16.85 13.54 11.45
N TYR A 388 -16.55 13.08 10.25
CA TYR A 388 -15.22 13.26 9.66
C TYR A 388 -15.04 14.72 9.24
N ALA A 389 -13.97 15.36 9.73
CA ALA A 389 -13.70 16.77 9.48
C ALA A 389 -12.50 17.01 8.54
N GLY A 390 -11.67 16.00 8.27
CA GLY A 390 -10.44 16.17 7.49
C GLY A 390 -9.28 16.82 8.26
N SER A 391 -8.10 16.84 7.63
CA SER A 391 -6.84 17.23 8.27
C SER A 391 -6.67 18.73 8.52
N LYS A 392 -7.44 19.60 7.86
CA LYS A 392 -7.40 21.05 8.11
C LYS A 392 -7.93 21.48 9.46
N PHE A 393 -8.84 20.69 10.03
CA PHE A 393 -9.58 21.06 11.24
C PHE A 393 -9.12 20.29 12.48
N ASP A 394 -8.05 19.50 12.35
CA ASP A 394 -7.51 18.68 13.42
C ASP A 394 -5.98 18.72 13.34
N ASP A 395 -5.38 19.42 14.29
CA ASP A 395 -4.03 19.99 14.22
C ASP A 395 -2.89 18.97 14.32
N GLY A 396 -3.20 17.71 14.66
CA GLY A 396 -2.28 16.56 14.60
C GLY A 396 -0.98 16.78 15.36
N CYS A 397 -0.94 17.75 16.26
CA CYS A 397 0.20 18.06 17.11
C CYS A 397 0.26 17.03 18.24
N LEU A 398 1.49 16.70 18.66
CA LEU A 398 1.77 15.82 19.80
C LEU A 398 1.09 16.32 21.07
#